data_AF-A0A7J9PN98-F1
#
_entry.id   AF-A0A7J9PN98-F1
#
_cell.length_a   1.000
_cell.length_b   1.000
_cell.length_c   1.000
_cell.angle_alpha   90.00
_cell.angle_beta   90.00
_cell.angle_gamma   90.00
#
_symmetry.space_group_name_H-M   'P 1'
#
loop_
_entity.id
_entity.type
_entity.pdbx_description
1 polymer ?
#
loop_
_entity_poly.entity_id
_entity_poly.type
_entity_poly.pdbx_seq_one_letter_code
_entity_poly.pdbx_strand_id
1 'polypeptide(L)'
;MEELIFQIKKFLPIYLEEENQEYIDYLTGASLANMESKHFQFAFIAFHMLFMSYLYKKLFLLHKHGKITLKDNYNTIFDISKMKESDVFNNIHHFHSNKIDEFKNTVKIRNHCAHSSGFIQYQQEDVEYWIKKEIDHVNKIQYKAYDNYLVNEFKNFLKNEENYDPNRLESLYFEKIERFILENLISVKDLEFFLKNPKLNELSRNSNTEKIIYIKLLYLAIIAVYEKYVLDQYYCEPDIEEGLFIKNLPILMNGFVNPEDDDFNLEDIFKDQFSTYLEPMDVEHIIKIEKITDFDLSDFK
;
A
#
# COMPACT_ATOMS: atom_id res chain seq x y z
N MET A 1 -2.11 -4.68 -20.47
CA MET A 1 -2.30 -5.97 -19.75
C MET A 1 -1.24 -6.18 -18.70
N GLU A 2 0.04 -6.05 -19.05
CA GLU A 2 1.16 -5.97 -18.11
C GLU A 2 0.90 -4.98 -16.97
N GLU A 3 0.40 -3.79 -17.28
CA GLU A 3 -0.04 -2.80 -16.29
C GLU A 3 -1.00 -3.36 -15.23
N LEU A 4 -1.93 -4.25 -15.61
CA LEU A 4 -2.90 -4.85 -14.68
C LEU A 4 -2.22 -5.85 -13.73
N ILE A 5 -1.16 -6.52 -14.19
CA ILE A 5 -0.34 -7.41 -13.36
C ILE A 5 0.44 -6.60 -12.33
N PHE A 6 1.01 -5.46 -12.73
CA PHE A 6 1.63 -4.54 -11.78
C PHE A 6 0.61 -3.88 -10.86
N GLN A 7 -0.61 -3.65 -11.33
CA GLN A 7 -1.69 -3.08 -10.52
C GLN A 7 -2.07 -3.98 -9.35
N ILE A 8 -2.17 -5.30 -9.51
CA ILE A 8 -2.48 -6.21 -8.39
C ILE A 8 -1.36 -6.23 -7.34
N LYS A 9 -0.09 -6.13 -7.77
CA LYS A 9 1.07 -6.07 -6.86
C LYS A 9 0.99 -4.89 -5.88
N LYS A 10 0.43 -3.74 -6.30
CA LYS A 10 0.21 -2.59 -5.42
C LYS A 10 -0.73 -2.89 -4.24
N PHE A 11 -1.50 -3.98 -4.27
CA PHE A 11 -2.37 -4.40 -3.17
C PHE A 11 -1.76 -5.49 -2.27
N LEU A 12 -0.67 -6.14 -2.71
CA LEU A 12 0.07 -7.12 -1.94
C LEU A 12 1.01 -6.44 -0.93
N PRO A 13 1.44 -7.13 0.13
CA PRO A 13 2.37 -6.56 1.11
C PRO A 13 3.65 -6.08 0.42
N ILE A 14 4.16 -4.93 0.84
CA ILE A 14 5.46 -4.41 0.38
C ILE A 14 6.58 -5.35 0.78
N TYR A 15 6.48 -5.86 2.02
CA TYR A 15 7.43 -6.79 2.59
C TYR A 15 6.77 -8.12 2.94
N LEU A 16 7.43 -9.18 2.51
CA LEU A 16 7.16 -10.57 2.83
C LEU A 16 8.47 -11.24 3.23
N GLU A 17 8.36 -12.34 3.96
CA GLU A 17 9.50 -13.24 4.14
C GLU A 17 10.00 -13.75 2.78
N GLU A 18 11.29 -14.08 2.68
CA GLU A 18 11.98 -14.37 1.42
C GLU A 18 11.25 -15.41 0.55
N GLU A 19 10.87 -16.55 1.12
CA GLU A 19 10.14 -17.62 0.41
C GLU A 19 8.78 -17.14 -0.14
N ASN A 20 8.08 -16.32 0.63
CA ASN A 20 6.78 -15.76 0.28
C ASN A 20 6.91 -14.68 -0.81
N GLN A 21 7.99 -13.90 -0.78
CA GLN A 21 8.30 -12.91 -1.81
C GLN A 21 8.66 -13.60 -3.13
N GLU A 22 9.50 -14.64 -3.09
CA GLU A 22 9.87 -15.46 -4.25
C GLU A 22 8.63 -16.05 -4.93
N TYR A 23 7.66 -16.53 -4.14
CA TYR A 23 6.39 -17.01 -4.67
C TYR A 23 5.61 -15.93 -5.45
N ILE A 24 5.49 -14.71 -4.91
CA ILE A 24 4.83 -13.59 -5.59
C ILE A 24 5.55 -13.21 -6.89
N ASP A 25 6.88 -13.17 -6.87
CA ASP A 25 7.68 -12.82 -8.04
C ASP A 25 7.61 -13.91 -9.11
N TYR A 26 7.60 -15.19 -8.71
CA TYR A 26 7.37 -16.31 -9.62
C TYR A 26 6.00 -16.22 -10.31
N LEU A 27 4.93 -15.95 -9.56
CA LEU A 27 3.59 -15.77 -10.13
C LEU A 27 3.52 -14.57 -11.08
N THR A 28 4.19 -13.47 -10.73
CA THR A 28 4.26 -12.27 -11.56
C THR A 28 4.98 -12.58 -12.88
N GLY A 29 6.18 -13.16 -12.80
CA GLY A 29 6.96 -13.56 -13.98
C GLY A 29 6.24 -14.59 -14.84
N ALA A 30 5.60 -15.59 -14.23
CA ALA A 30 4.81 -16.59 -14.94
C ALA A 30 3.62 -15.95 -15.66
N SER A 31 2.94 -14.99 -15.05
CA SER A 31 1.86 -14.26 -15.69
C SER A 31 2.38 -13.50 -16.93
N LEU A 32 3.43 -12.69 -16.76
CA LEU A 32 4.04 -11.88 -17.83
C LEU A 32 4.56 -12.74 -18.99
N ALA A 33 5.37 -13.75 -18.71
CA ALA A 33 5.97 -14.61 -19.73
C ALA A 33 4.90 -15.37 -20.55
N ASN A 34 3.82 -15.81 -19.89
CA ASN A 34 2.70 -16.45 -20.59
C ASN A 34 1.90 -15.43 -21.42
N MET A 35 1.76 -14.18 -20.97
CA MET A 35 1.13 -13.11 -21.77
C MET A 35 1.94 -12.83 -23.05
N GLU A 36 3.25 -12.65 -22.92
CA GLU A 36 4.17 -12.42 -24.06
C GLU A 36 4.15 -13.58 -25.06
N SER A 37 4.11 -14.80 -24.55
CA SER A 37 4.04 -16.03 -25.35
C SER A 37 2.64 -16.32 -25.90
N LYS A 38 1.65 -15.45 -25.65
CA LYS A 38 0.23 -15.63 -26.05
C LYS A 38 -0.44 -16.87 -25.44
N HIS A 39 0.09 -17.36 -24.34
CA HIS A 39 -0.46 -18.44 -23.52
C HIS A 39 -1.45 -17.88 -22.48
N PHE A 40 -2.46 -17.14 -22.96
CA PHE A 40 -3.31 -16.28 -22.13
C PHE A 40 -4.02 -17.03 -20.99
N GLN A 41 -4.52 -18.24 -21.24
CA GLN A 41 -5.18 -19.06 -20.22
C GLN A 41 -4.26 -19.37 -19.02
N PHE A 42 -2.97 -19.62 -19.26
CA PHE A 42 -1.98 -19.88 -18.22
C PHE A 42 -1.55 -18.60 -17.51
N ALA A 43 -1.46 -17.49 -18.24
CA ALA A 43 -1.25 -16.19 -17.63
C ALA A 43 -2.38 -15.83 -16.66
N PHE A 44 -3.64 -16.09 -17.03
CA PHE A 44 -4.78 -15.89 -16.14
C PHE A 44 -4.69 -16.74 -14.86
N ILE A 45 -4.25 -17.99 -14.96
CA ILE A 45 -4.09 -18.85 -13.78
C ILE A 45 -3.04 -18.27 -12.81
N ALA A 46 -1.89 -17.81 -13.33
CA ALA A 46 -0.86 -17.16 -12.52
C ALA A 46 -1.36 -15.85 -11.89
N PHE A 47 -2.04 -15.01 -12.68
CA PHE A 47 -2.67 -13.79 -12.18
C PHE A 47 -3.71 -14.06 -11.08
N HIS A 48 -4.56 -15.06 -11.27
CA HIS A 48 -5.58 -15.43 -10.28
C HIS A 48 -4.94 -15.83 -8.94
N MET A 49 -3.76 -16.46 -8.95
CA MET A 49 -3.03 -16.76 -7.71
C MET A 49 -2.51 -15.49 -7.01
N LEU A 50 -2.14 -14.44 -7.74
CA LEU A 50 -1.86 -13.12 -7.15
C LEU A 50 -3.12 -12.49 -6.54
N PHE A 51 -4.26 -12.59 -7.24
CA PHE A 51 -5.55 -12.14 -6.72
C PHE A 51 -5.94 -12.88 -5.42
N MET A 52 -5.76 -14.20 -5.38
CA MET A 52 -6.01 -14.99 -4.16
C MET A 52 -5.05 -14.59 -3.03
N SER A 53 -3.77 -14.30 -3.34
CA SER A 53 -2.79 -13.83 -2.35
C SER A 53 -3.22 -12.51 -1.69
N TYR A 54 -3.84 -11.60 -2.44
CA TYR A 54 -4.45 -10.39 -1.89
C TYR A 54 -5.61 -10.72 -0.92
N LEU A 55 -6.49 -11.65 -1.29
CA LEU A 55 -7.60 -12.06 -0.42
C LEU A 55 -7.10 -12.74 0.86
N TYR A 56 -6.06 -13.55 0.74
CA TYR A 56 -5.41 -14.19 1.89
C TYR A 56 -4.82 -13.18 2.85
N LYS A 57 -4.10 -12.17 2.34
CA LYS A 57 -3.64 -11.03 3.16
C LYS A 57 -4.80 -10.40 3.93
N LYS A 58 -5.91 -10.07 3.25
CA LYS A 58 -7.06 -9.42 3.91
C LYS A 58 -7.67 -10.29 4.99
N LEU A 59 -7.84 -11.57 4.70
CA LEU A 59 -8.42 -12.51 5.66
C LEU A 59 -7.52 -12.71 6.88
N PHE A 60 -6.21 -12.84 6.64
CA PHE A 60 -5.22 -12.98 7.70
C PHE A 60 -5.22 -11.77 8.64
N LEU A 61 -5.23 -10.54 8.10
CA LEU A 61 -5.28 -9.32 8.92
C LEU A 61 -6.60 -9.22 9.71
N LEU A 62 -7.74 -9.51 9.08
CA LEU A 62 -9.03 -9.55 9.79
C LEU A 62 -9.01 -10.55 10.95
N HIS A 63 -8.37 -11.71 10.76
CA HIS A 63 -8.23 -12.71 11.81
C HIS A 63 -7.28 -12.26 12.92
N LYS A 64 -6.08 -11.78 12.56
CA LYS A 64 -5.06 -11.26 13.49
C LYS A 64 -5.62 -10.19 14.41
N HIS A 65 -6.47 -9.30 13.89
CA HIS A 65 -7.09 -8.22 14.65
C HIS A 65 -8.48 -8.58 15.23
N GLY A 66 -8.83 -9.87 15.28
CA GLY A 66 -10.04 -10.37 15.94
C GLY A 66 -11.36 -9.91 15.29
N LYS A 67 -11.34 -9.49 14.03
CA LYS A 67 -12.55 -9.11 13.26
C LYS A 67 -13.29 -10.32 12.74
N ILE A 68 -12.57 -11.42 12.52
CA ILE A 68 -13.13 -12.72 12.16
C ILE A 68 -12.46 -13.83 12.96
N THR A 69 -13.16 -14.95 13.10
CA THR A 69 -12.60 -16.16 13.71
C THR A 69 -12.44 -17.22 12.63
N LEU A 70 -11.20 -17.59 12.34
CA LEU A 70 -10.89 -18.73 11.50
C LEU A 70 -10.68 -19.97 12.38
N LYS A 71 -10.98 -21.16 11.85
CA LYS A 71 -10.98 -22.41 12.64
C LYS A 71 -9.58 -22.96 12.90
N ASP A 72 -8.66 -22.72 11.98
CA ASP A 72 -7.28 -23.21 12.07
C ASP A 72 -6.34 -22.10 12.53
N ASN A 73 -5.17 -22.48 13.04
CA ASN A 73 -4.08 -21.54 13.29
C ASN A 73 -3.35 -21.27 11.97
N TYR A 74 -3.44 -20.03 11.51
CA TYR A 74 -2.75 -19.52 10.33
C TYR A 74 -1.58 -18.65 10.81
N ASN A 75 -0.34 -19.03 10.48
CA ASN A 75 0.86 -18.31 10.89
C ASN A 75 1.29 -17.29 9.81
N THR A 76 1.04 -17.60 8.54
CA THR A 76 1.32 -16.72 7.41
C THR A 76 0.05 -16.46 6.59
N ILE A 77 0.09 -15.45 5.70
CA ILE A 77 -1.02 -15.22 4.76
C ILE A 77 -1.27 -16.46 3.89
N PHE A 78 -0.21 -17.19 3.50
CA PHE A 78 -0.33 -18.34 2.59
C PHE A 78 -0.87 -19.59 3.27
N ASP A 79 -0.87 -19.68 4.60
CA ASP A 79 -1.58 -20.76 5.29
C ASP A 79 -3.09 -20.73 4.98
N ILE A 80 -3.65 -19.56 4.65
CA ILE A 80 -5.06 -19.39 4.27
C ILE A 80 -5.40 -20.21 3.01
N SER A 81 -4.42 -20.54 2.17
CA SER A 81 -4.61 -21.39 0.99
C SER A 81 -5.13 -22.79 1.30
N LYS A 82 -5.00 -23.27 2.55
CA LYS A 82 -5.58 -24.53 3.03
C LYS A 82 -7.12 -24.48 3.03
N MET A 83 -7.70 -23.29 3.11
CA MET A 83 -9.13 -23.08 2.97
C MET A 83 -9.55 -23.23 1.51
N LYS A 84 -10.74 -23.79 1.27
CA LYS A 84 -11.33 -23.76 -0.07
C LYS A 84 -11.48 -22.32 -0.52
N GLU A 85 -11.02 -21.99 -1.73
CA GLU A 85 -11.02 -20.61 -2.21
C GLU A 85 -12.41 -19.96 -2.23
N SER A 86 -13.45 -20.72 -2.55
CA SER A 86 -14.83 -20.23 -2.47
C SER A 86 -15.22 -19.78 -1.06
N ASP A 87 -14.66 -20.42 -0.04
CA ASP A 87 -14.95 -20.14 1.37
C ASP A 87 -14.22 -18.89 1.87
N VAL A 88 -13.09 -18.53 1.27
CA VAL A 88 -12.37 -17.27 1.54
C VAL A 88 -13.31 -16.08 1.34
N PHE A 89 -14.08 -16.07 0.25
CA PHE A 89 -15.04 -15.01 -0.04
C PHE A 89 -16.18 -14.91 0.97
N ASN A 90 -16.57 -16.01 1.63
CA ASN A 90 -17.66 -15.99 2.62
C ASN A 90 -17.29 -15.17 3.87
N ASN A 91 -16.00 -14.96 4.12
CA ASN A 91 -15.50 -14.21 5.25
C ASN A 91 -15.25 -12.72 4.93
N ILE A 92 -15.52 -12.29 3.69
CA ILE A 92 -15.49 -10.89 3.31
C ILE A 92 -16.84 -10.28 3.70
N HIS A 93 -16.91 -9.78 4.93
CA HIS A 93 -18.08 -9.08 5.42
C HIS A 93 -18.28 -7.75 4.64
N HIS A 94 -19.43 -7.09 4.76
CA HIS A 94 -19.78 -5.83 4.05
C HIS A 94 -20.34 -5.93 2.62
N PHE A 95 -20.47 -7.14 2.07
CA PHE A 95 -21.09 -7.37 0.77
C PHE A 95 -22.36 -8.23 0.89
N HIS A 96 -23.36 -7.90 0.08
CA HIS A 96 -24.55 -8.74 -0.08
C HIS A 96 -24.16 -10.09 -0.71
N SER A 97 -24.89 -11.17 -0.41
CA SER A 97 -24.62 -12.53 -0.91
C SER A 97 -24.42 -12.58 -2.43
N ASN A 98 -25.29 -11.92 -3.20
CA ASN A 98 -25.15 -11.82 -4.66
C ASN A 98 -23.79 -11.29 -5.13
N LYS A 99 -23.18 -10.35 -4.38
CA LYS A 99 -21.83 -9.84 -4.69
C LYS A 99 -20.74 -10.82 -4.28
N ILE A 100 -20.91 -11.53 -3.17
CA ILE A 100 -20.02 -12.63 -2.81
C ILE A 100 -20.04 -13.74 -3.86
N ASP A 101 -21.21 -14.09 -4.39
CA ASP A 101 -21.34 -15.10 -5.43
C ASP A 101 -20.74 -14.64 -6.77
N GLU A 102 -20.84 -13.34 -7.09
CA GLU A 102 -20.12 -12.72 -8.21
C GLU A 102 -18.60 -12.86 -8.03
N PHE A 103 -18.08 -12.62 -6.83
CA PHE A 103 -16.64 -12.77 -6.55
C PHE A 103 -16.19 -14.22 -6.69
N LYS A 104 -16.93 -15.17 -6.08
CA LYS A 104 -16.65 -16.62 -6.20
C LYS A 104 -16.67 -17.13 -7.64
N ASN A 105 -17.36 -16.43 -8.55
CA ASN A 105 -17.37 -16.84 -9.95
C ASN A 105 -15.97 -16.84 -10.57
N THR A 106 -15.06 -15.98 -10.11
CA THR A 106 -13.65 -15.94 -10.58
C THR A 106 -12.93 -17.27 -10.36
N VAL A 107 -13.13 -17.91 -9.20
CA VAL A 107 -12.61 -19.24 -8.89
C VAL A 107 -13.13 -20.30 -9.86
N LYS A 108 -14.43 -20.24 -10.20
CA LYS A 108 -15.03 -21.17 -11.17
C LYS A 108 -14.39 -21.02 -12.55
N ILE A 109 -14.17 -19.78 -12.98
CA ILE A 109 -13.52 -19.49 -14.27
C ILE A 109 -12.07 -19.97 -14.25
N ARG A 110 -11.31 -19.70 -13.18
CA ARG A 110 -9.95 -20.23 -13.05
C ARG A 110 -9.91 -21.74 -13.11
N ASN A 111 -10.81 -22.44 -12.40
CA ASN A 111 -10.88 -23.90 -12.45
C ASN A 111 -11.16 -24.40 -13.86
N HIS A 112 -12.05 -23.74 -14.60
CA HIS A 112 -12.30 -24.05 -16.00
C HIS A 112 -11.04 -23.87 -16.86
N CYS A 113 -10.30 -22.77 -16.67
CA CYS A 113 -9.00 -22.56 -17.31
C CYS A 113 -7.95 -23.62 -16.94
N ALA A 114 -7.96 -24.13 -15.71
CA ALA A 114 -6.97 -25.10 -15.24
C ALA A 114 -7.30 -26.54 -15.67
N HIS A 115 -8.53 -26.83 -16.08
CA HIS A 115 -8.91 -28.18 -16.49
C HIS A 115 -8.20 -28.59 -17.78
N SER A 116 -7.55 -29.76 -17.74
CA SER A 116 -6.86 -30.37 -18.89
C SER A 116 -7.86 -30.93 -19.91
N SER A 117 -8.62 -30.05 -20.56
CA SER A 117 -9.63 -30.40 -21.56
C SER A 117 -9.04 -30.75 -22.93
N GLY A 118 -7.74 -30.46 -23.15
CA GLY A 118 -7.06 -30.60 -24.44
C GLY A 118 -7.31 -29.44 -25.41
N PHE A 119 -8.10 -28.43 -25.01
CA PHE A 119 -8.41 -27.26 -25.81
C PHE A 119 -8.02 -25.97 -25.08
N ILE A 120 -7.48 -24.99 -25.82
CA ILE A 120 -7.33 -23.62 -25.33
C ILE A 120 -8.69 -22.93 -25.47
N GLN A 121 -9.29 -22.58 -24.35
CA GLN A 121 -10.69 -22.12 -24.30
C GLN A 121 -10.81 -20.60 -24.22
N TYR A 122 -9.73 -19.91 -23.83
CA TYR A 122 -9.73 -18.47 -23.57
C TYR A 122 -8.74 -17.76 -24.48
N GLN A 123 -9.24 -16.76 -25.21
CA GLN A 123 -8.43 -15.86 -26.00
C GLN A 123 -8.00 -14.65 -25.15
N GLN A 124 -7.22 -13.76 -25.74
CA GLN A 124 -6.71 -12.58 -25.06
C GLN A 124 -7.83 -11.74 -24.45
N GLU A 125 -8.90 -11.48 -25.19
CA GLU A 125 -10.01 -10.62 -24.77
C GLU A 125 -10.76 -11.20 -23.57
N ASP A 126 -10.92 -12.53 -23.53
CA ASP A 126 -11.56 -13.22 -22.41
C ASP A 126 -10.71 -13.06 -21.14
N VAL A 127 -9.39 -13.28 -21.25
CA VAL A 127 -8.46 -13.16 -20.14
C VAL A 127 -8.38 -11.71 -19.64
N GLU A 128 -8.30 -10.74 -20.56
CA GLU A 128 -8.36 -9.33 -20.21
C GLU A 128 -9.61 -8.97 -19.40
N TYR A 129 -10.77 -9.46 -19.83
CA TYR A 129 -12.02 -9.24 -19.12
C TYR A 129 -11.95 -9.76 -17.68
N TRP A 130 -11.46 -10.99 -17.48
CA TRP A 130 -11.41 -11.59 -16.14
C TRP A 130 -10.36 -10.95 -15.24
N ILE A 131 -9.18 -10.60 -15.77
CA ILE A 131 -8.15 -9.84 -15.03
C ILE A 131 -8.72 -8.49 -14.57
N LYS A 132 -9.33 -7.72 -15.49
CA LYS A 132 -9.96 -6.43 -15.15
C LYS A 132 -11.03 -6.59 -14.08
N LYS A 133 -11.81 -7.69 -14.14
CA LYS A 133 -12.85 -7.98 -13.16
C LYS A 133 -12.28 -8.31 -11.77
N GLU A 134 -11.20 -9.08 -11.69
CA GLU A 134 -10.51 -9.37 -10.43
C GLU A 134 -9.87 -8.13 -9.81
N ILE A 135 -9.26 -7.26 -10.61
CA ILE A 135 -8.79 -5.95 -10.17
C ILE A 135 -9.96 -5.09 -9.63
N ASP A 136 -11.09 -5.05 -10.32
CA ASP A 136 -12.27 -4.33 -9.85
C ASP A 136 -12.81 -4.92 -8.53
N HIS A 137 -12.80 -6.24 -8.36
CA HIS A 137 -13.12 -6.88 -7.09
C HIS A 137 -12.13 -6.46 -5.99
N VAL A 138 -10.83 -6.47 -6.25
CA VAL A 138 -9.79 -5.99 -5.32
C VAL A 138 -10.07 -4.56 -4.90
N ASN A 139 -10.33 -3.65 -5.84
CA ASN A 139 -10.64 -2.26 -5.53
C ASN A 139 -11.90 -2.13 -4.67
N LYS A 140 -12.98 -2.84 -5.00
CA LYS A 140 -14.23 -2.82 -4.22
C LYS A 140 -14.00 -3.33 -2.80
N ILE A 141 -13.30 -4.45 -2.66
CA ILE A 141 -12.97 -5.04 -1.37
C ILE A 141 -12.09 -4.07 -0.60
N GLN A 142 -11.02 -3.54 -1.20
CA GLN A 142 -10.10 -2.59 -0.57
C GLN A 142 -10.85 -1.36 -0.07
N TYR A 143 -11.71 -0.74 -0.89
CA TYR A 143 -12.45 0.46 -0.53
C TYR A 143 -13.43 0.23 0.63
N LYS A 144 -14.18 -0.88 0.60
CA LYS A 144 -15.13 -1.22 1.67
C LYS A 144 -14.47 -1.79 2.93
N ALA A 145 -13.34 -2.48 2.76
CA ALA A 145 -12.53 -3.07 3.81
C ALA A 145 -11.36 -2.17 4.22
N TYR A 146 -11.37 -0.88 3.88
CA TYR A 146 -10.67 0.13 4.67
C TYR A 146 -11.38 0.24 6.01
N ASP A 147 -11.22 -0.85 6.74
CA ASP A 147 -11.66 -1.03 8.07
C ASP A 147 -11.00 0.03 8.92
N ASN A 148 -11.78 0.57 9.84
CA ASN A 148 -11.29 1.44 10.88
C ASN A 148 -10.05 0.85 11.59
N TYR A 149 -9.80 -0.47 11.56
CA TYR A 149 -8.64 -1.07 12.23
C TYR A 149 -7.29 -0.65 11.62
N LEU A 150 -7.00 -0.80 10.32
CA LEU A 150 -5.68 -0.42 9.77
C LEU A 150 -5.42 1.07 9.94
N VAL A 151 -6.46 1.90 9.78
CA VAL A 151 -6.38 3.34 10.04
C VAL A 151 -6.10 3.61 11.52
N ASN A 152 -6.71 2.85 12.43
CA ASN A 152 -6.46 2.99 13.86
C ASN A 152 -5.05 2.50 14.22
N GLU A 153 -4.56 1.40 13.64
CA GLU A 153 -3.18 0.93 13.83
C GLU A 153 -2.19 1.98 13.34
N PHE A 154 -2.43 2.57 12.16
CA PHE A 154 -1.64 3.68 11.66
C PHE A 154 -1.67 4.89 12.60
N LYS A 155 -2.84 5.29 13.08
CA LYS A 155 -2.99 6.37 14.07
C LYS A 155 -2.27 6.06 15.38
N ASN A 156 -2.35 4.82 15.86
CA ASN A 156 -1.68 4.37 17.08
C ASN A 156 -0.17 4.38 16.88
N PHE A 157 0.32 3.92 15.73
CA PHE A 157 1.73 3.96 15.36
C PHE A 157 2.26 5.39 15.37
N LEU A 158 1.53 6.34 14.77
CA LEU A 158 1.91 7.76 14.76
C LEU A 158 1.91 8.40 16.16
N LYS A 159 1.04 7.92 17.07
CA LYS A 159 0.86 8.48 18.41
C LYS A 159 1.67 7.77 19.49
N ASN A 160 2.33 6.67 19.16
CA ASN A 160 3.09 5.90 20.13
C ASN A 160 4.37 6.67 20.52
N GLU A 161 4.49 7.00 21.80
CA GLU A 161 5.62 7.75 22.34
C GLU A 161 6.91 6.92 22.35
N GLU A 162 6.84 5.59 22.25
CA GLU A 162 8.03 4.75 22.04
C GLU A 162 8.54 4.82 20.59
N ASN A 163 7.68 5.20 19.65
CA ASN A 163 8.11 5.49 18.28
C ASN A 163 8.81 6.85 18.15
N TYR A 164 8.75 7.63 19.22
CA TYR A 164 9.31 8.95 19.37
C TYR A 164 10.57 8.87 20.25
N ASP A 165 11.73 9.25 19.72
CA ASP A 165 12.92 9.49 20.54
C ASP A 165 13.59 10.77 20.06
N PRO A 166 13.38 11.90 20.77
CA PRO A 166 13.91 13.18 20.35
C PRO A 166 15.43 13.26 20.44
N ASN A 167 16.07 12.29 21.08
CA ASN A 167 17.52 12.21 21.24
C ASN A 167 18.17 11.20 20.28
N ARG A 168 17.40 10.47 19.44
CA ARG A 168 17.91 9.43 18.52
C ARG A 168 17.29 9.55 17.12
N LEU A 169 17.54 10.72 16.52
CA LEU A 169 16.81 11.24 15.37
C LEU A 169 17.07 10.54 14.00
N GLU A 170 18.15 9.78 13.80
CA GLU A 170 18.59 9.44 12.42
C GLU A 170 18.31 8.01 11.93
N SER A 171 18.33 6.96 12.77
CA SER A 171 18.24 5.55 12.30
C SER A 171 16.99 4.80 12.71
N LEU A 172 16.32 5.20 13.80
CA LEU A 172 15.20 4.47 14.36
C LEU A 172 13.87 4.68 13.62
N TYR A 173 13.69 5.79 12.89
CA TYR A 173 12.41 6.08 12.23
C TYR A 173 12.12 5.14 11.07
N PHE A 174 13.08 4.96 10.16
CA PHE A 174 12.90 4.07 9.02
C PHE A 174 12.77 2.61 9.46
N GLU A 175 13.61 2.13 10.39
CA GLU A 175 13.50 0.76 10.91
C GLU A 175 12.12 0.51 11.55
N LYS A 176 11.59 1.48 12.33
CA LYS A 176 10.26 1.38 12.92
C LYS A 176 9.14 1.41 11.88
N ILE A 177 9.25 2.23 10.83
CA ILE A 177 8.29 2.26 9.73
C ILE A 177 8.32 0.94 8.95
N GLU A 178 9.51 0.43 8.61
CA GLU A 178 9.66 -0.84 7.90
C GLU A 178 9.11 -2.00 8.72
N ARG A 179 9.38 -2.02 10.03
CA ARG A 179 8.80 -2.99 10.96
C ARG A 179 7.28 -2.87 11.00
N PHE A 180 6.74 -1.66 11.10
CA PHE A 180 5.29 -1.43 11.06
C PHE A 180 4.67 -1.94 9.74
N ILE A 181 5.33 -1.68 8.61
CA ILE A 181 4.92 -2.14 7.28
C ILE A 181 4.90 -3.67 7.22
N LEU A 182 5.99 -4.31 7.68
CA LEU A 182 6.14 -5.77 7.69
C LEU A 182 5.10 -6.44 8.61
N GLU A 183 5.01 -6.01 9.87
CA GLU A 183 4.13 -6.61 10.88
C GLU A 183 2.66 -6.49 10.51
N ASN A 184 2.27 -5.40 9.85
CA ASN A 184 0.88 -5.13 9.44
C ASN A 184 0.62 -5.45 7.96
N LEU A 185 1.59 -6.05 7.27
CA LEU A 185 1.50 -6.47 5.86
C LEU A 185 1.02 -5.35 4.94
N ILE A 186 1.48 -4.12 5.20
CA ILE A 186 1.04 -2.90 4.53
C ILE A 186 1.42 -2.97 3.05
N SER A 187 0.46 -2.70 2.16
CA SER A 187 0.71 -2.53 0.72
C SER A 187 0.92 -1.08 0.33
N VAL A 188 1.40 -0.86 -0.89
CA VAL A 188 1.46 0.48 -1.51
C VAL A 188 0.10 1.15 -1.49
N LYS A 189 -0.98 0.42 -1.79
CA LYS A 189 -2.35 0.95 -1.76
C LYS A 189 -2.82 1.30 -0.35
N ASP A 190 -2.40 0.55 0.67
CA ASP A 190 -2.69 0.89 2.07
C ASP A 190 -1.97 2.21 2.45
N LEU A 191 -0.69 2.38 2.09
CA LEU A 191 0.05 3.64 2.29
C LEU A 191 -0.62 4.82 1.55
N GLU A 192 -0.96 4.64 0.27
CA GLU A 192 -1.65 5.65 -0.53
C GLU A 192 -2.93 6.11 0.17
N PHE A 193 -3.69 5.18 0.76
CA PHE A 193 -4.89 5.51 1.50
C PHE A 193 -4.61 6.23 2.80
N PHE A 194 -3.61 5.82 3.59
CA PHE A 194 -3.22 6.51 4.82
C PHE A 194 -2.84 7.97 4.52
N LEU A 195 -2.09 8.19 3.45
CA LEU A 195 -1.63 9.51 3.01
C LEU A 195 -2.75 10.37 2.42
N LYS A 196 -3.75 9.75 1.78
CA LYS A 196 -4.94 10.46 1.26
C LYS A 196 -6.02 10.71 2.30
N ASN A 197 -5.87 10.25 3.54
CA ASN A 197 -6.90 10.38 4.57
C ASN A 197 -6.56 11.52 5.56
N PRO A 198 -7.01 12.76 5.32
CA PRO A 198 -6.66 13.95 6.11
C PRO A 198 -7.25 13.95 7.54
N LYS A 199 -7.89 12.85 7.99
CA LYS A 199 -8.49 12.73 9.33
C LYS A 199 -7.47 12.57 10.46
N LEU A 200 -6.21 12.93 10.23
CA LEU A 200 -5.22 13.18 11.25
C LEU A 200 -5.24 14.69 11.52
N ASN A 201 -6.19 15.14 12.34
CA ASN A 201 -6.31 16.54 12.74
C ASN A 201 -4.99 17.08 13.30
N GLU A 202 -4.12 16.20 13.80
CA GLU A 202 -2.78 16.50 14.28
C GLU A 202 -1.84 17.02 13.19
N LEU A 203 -2.00 16.62 11.92
CA LEU A 203 -1.15 17.08 10.81
C LEU A 203 -1.48 18.51 10.36
N SER A 204 -2.75 18.91 10.46
CA SER A 204 -3.22 20.26 10.12
C SER A 204 -3.23 21.22 11.30
N ARG A 205 -2.80 20.77 12.49
CA ARG A 205 -2.70 21.64 13.68
C ARG A 205 -1.50 22.58 13.55
N ASN A 206 -1.78 23.88 13.64
CA ASN A 206 -0.77 24.90 13.85
C ASN A 206 -0.30 24.88 15.31
N SER A 207 0.63 23.99 15.63
CA SER A 207 1.24 23.90 16.96
C SER A 207 2.63 23.30 16.87
N ASN A 208 3.58 23.96 17.53
CA ASN A 208 4.99 23.54 17.62
C ASN A 208 5.28 22.75 18.89
N THR A 209 4.27 22.08 19.47
CA THR A 209 4.58 21.10 20.51
C THR A 209 5.43 19.99 19.90
N GLU A 210 6.44 19.55 20.65
CA GLU A 210 7.36 18.49 20.25
C GLU A 210 6.59 17.30 19.64
N LYS A 211 5.58 16.79 20.37
CA LYS A 211 4.67 15.73 19.89
C LYS A 211 4.09 15.95 18.49
N ILE A 212 3.67 17.17 18.14
CA ILE A 212 3.06 17.45 16.81
C ILE A 212 4.13 17.51 15.72
N ILE A 213 5.30 18.09 16.01
CA ILE A 213 6.45 18.10 15.11
C ILE A 213 6.84 16.67 14.73
N TYR A 214 6.92 15.77 15.70
CA TYR A 214 7.33 14.40 15.44
C TYR A 214 6.29 13.57 14.69
N ILE A 215 4.99 13.77 14.94
CA ILE A 215 3.93 13.15 14.13
C ILE A 215 4.10 13.55 12.65
N LYS A 216 4.43 14.83 12.39
CA LYS A 216 4.69 15.33 11.03
C LYS A 216 5.95 14.73 10.42
N LEU A 217 7.06 14.64 11.17
CA LEU A 217 8.31 13.99 10.71
C LEU A 217 8.10 12.51 10.39
N LEU A 218 7.40 11.77 11.25
CA LEU A 218 7.11 10.36 11.01
C LEU A 218 6.20 10.18 9.78
N TYR A 219 5.23 11.08 9.59
CA TYR A 219 4.40 11.10 8.38
C TYR A 219 5.20 11.40 7.12
N LEU A 220 6.16 12.33 7.16
CA LEU A 220 7.10 12.60 6.07
C LEU A 220 7.96 11.39 5.72
N ALA A 221 8.49 10.70 6.73
CA ALA A 221 9.25 9.47 6.54
C ALA A 221 8.40 8.38 5.88
N ILE A 222 7.11 8.26 6.23
CA ILE A 222 6.18 7.36 5.55
C ILE A 222 5.95 7.77 4.08
N ILE A 223 5.86 9.07 3.78
CA ILE A 223 5.79 9.55 2.39
C ILE A 223 7.05 9.17 1.62
N ALA A 224 8.24 9.41 2.19
CA ALA A 224 9.50 9.05 1.55
C ALA A 224 9.59 7.54 1.28
N VAL A 225 9.15 6.73 2.23
CA VAL A 225 9.06 5.27 2.07
C VAL A 225 8.06 4.89 0.96
N TYR A 226 6.89 5.53 0.91
CA TYR A 226 5.93 5.33 -0.18
C TYR A 226 6.52 5.68 -1.55
N GLU A 227 7.18 6.84 -1.65
CA GLU A 227 7.79 7.30 -2.91
C GLU A 227 8.89 6.35 -3.34
N LYS A 228 9.78 5.93 -2.43
CA LYS A 228 10.79 4.91 -2.72
C LYS A 228 10.17 3.67 -3.33
N TYR A 229 9.11 3.09 -2.75
CA TYR A 229 8.50 1.87 -3.31
C TYR A 229 7.77 2.11 -4.62
N VAL A 230 7.11 3.25 -4.77
CA VAL A 230 6.41 3.57 -6.01
C VAL A 230 7.40 3.80 -7.15
N LEU A 231 8.51 4.50 -6.87
CA LEU A 231 9.63 4.76 -7.78
C LEU A 231 10.40 3.47 -8.13
N ASP A 232 10.76 2.66 -7.15
CA ASP A 232 11.61 1.46 -7.36
C ASP A 232 10.87 0.29 -8.03
N GLN A 233 9.56 0.11 -7.79
CA GLN A 233 8.86 -1.12 -8.19
C GLN A 233 7.79 -0.95 -9.28
N TYR A 234 7.30 0.26 -9.57
CA TYR A 234 6.05 0.40 -10.33
C TYR A 234 6.07 1.41 -11.49
N TYR A 235 7.18 2.08 -11.80
CA TYR A 235 7.24 3.02 -12.91
C TYR A 235 7.69 2.39 -14.23
N CYS A 236 6.74 2.29 -15.16
CA CYS A 236 6.92 2.40 -16.60
C CYS A 236 6.06 3.59 -17.07
N GLU A 237 6.51 4.85 -16.89
CA GLU A 237 6.24 6.07 -17.70
C GLU A 237 6.52 7.38 -16.91
N PRO A 238 6.87 8.50 -17.58
CA PRO A 238 7.56 9.65 -16.99
C PRO A 238 6.67 10.83 -16.56
N ASP A 239 5.35 10.69 -16.57
CA ASP A 239 4.44 11.77 -16.16
C ASP A 239 4.34 11.83 -14.64
N ILE A 240 5.29 12.56 -14.05
CA ILE A 240 5.34 12.90 -12.63
C ILE A 240 4.15 13.82 -12.35
N GLU A 241 3.00 13.25 -11.93
CA GLU A 241 2.11 13.97 -11.02
C GLU A 241 2.97 14.44 -9.86
N GLU A 242 2.91 15.73 -9.55
CA GLU A 242 3.64 16.37 -8.44
C GLU A 242 3.66 15.44 -7.22
N GLY A 243 4.86 15.00 -6.84
CA GLY A 243 5.05 13.92 -5.88
C GLY A 243 4.22 14.13 -4.61
N LEU A 244 3.70 13.03 -4.04
CA LEU A 244 2.91 13.10 -2.82
C LEU A 244 3.67 13.83 -1.70
N PHE A 245 5.01 13.77 -1.69
CA PHE A 245 5.86 14.59 -0.84
C PHE A 245 5.66 16.08 -1.07
N ILE A 246 5.87 16.55 -2.29
CA ILE A 246 5.74 17.97 -2.67
C ILE A 246 4.32 18.47 -2.37
N LYS A 247 3.30 17.66 -2.68
CA LYS A 247 1.90 18.02 -2.43
C LYS A 247 1.56 18.16 -0.94
N ASN A 248 2.18 17.37 -0.07
CA ASN A 248 1.91 17.42 1.37
C ASN A 248 2.84 18.36 2.13
N LEU A 249 3.95 18.79 1.52
CA LEU A 249 4.96 19.65 2.16
C LEU A 249 4.35 20.93 2.76
N PRO A 250 3.46 21.68 2.08
CA PRO A 250 2.88 22.89 2.67
C PRO A 250 2.03 22.63 3.93
N ILE A 251 1.27 21.54 3.96
CA ILE A 251 0.46 21.15 5.14
C ILE A 251 1.37 20.80 6.31
N LEU A 252 2.48 20.12 6.02
CA LEU A 252 3.43 19.68 7.01
C LEU A 252 4.22 20.88 7.54
N MET A 253 4.64 21.79 6.66
CA MET A 253 5.34 23.04 6.98
C MET A 253 4.46 24.08 7.70
N ASN A 254 3.13 24.00 7.58
CA ASN A 254 2.21 24.93 8.23
C ASN A 254 2.32 24.86 9.76
N GLY A 255 2.61 26.00 10.39
CA GLY A 255 2.78 26.13 11.83
C GLY A 255 4.23 26.14 12.31
N PHE A 256 5.19 25.69 11.50
CA PHE A 256 6.63 25.84 11.77
C PHE A 256 7.08 27.28 11.52
N VAL A 257 6.55 28.21 12.31
CA VAL A 257 6.96 29.61 12.32
C VAL A 257 7.52 29.90 13.69
N ASN A 258 8.83 29.69 13.86
CA ASN A 258 9.61 30.60 14.68
C ASN A 258 11.10 30.59 14.26
N PRO A 259 11.58 31.60 13.53
CA PRO A 259 12.99 31.76 13.19
C PRO A 259 13.87 32.21 14.36
N GLU A 260 13.31 32.39 15.57
CA GLU A 260 14.02 32.93 16.74
C GLU A 260 14.45 31.87 17.78
N ASP A 261 14.05 30.60 17.61
CA ASP A 261 14.55 29.49 18.44
C ASP A 261 15.72 28.80 17.71
N ASP A 262 16.94 29.26 17.98
CA ASP A 262 18.21 28.78 17.39
C ASP A 262 18.49 27.26 17.60
N ASP A 263 17.70 26.57 18.43
CA ASP A 263 17.93 25.17 18.80
C ASP A 263 17.20 24.13 17.92
N PHE A 264 16.34 24.55 16.98
CA PHE A 264 15.54 23.60 16.18
C PHE A 264 15.46 23.97 14.69
N ASN A 265 16.58 23.83 13.97
CA ASN A 265 16.62 24.04 12.53
C ASN A 265 16.05 22.84 11.75
N LEU A 266 14.79 22.93 11.33
CA LEU A 266 14.16 21.92 10.48
C LEU A 266 14.87 21.75 9.14
N GLU A 267 15.45 22.81 8.58
CA GLU A 267 16.15 22.74 7.29
C GLU A 267 17.36 21.80 7.37
N ASP A 268 18.09 21.83 8.48
CA ASP A 268 19.22 20.93 8.74
C ASP A 268 18.74 19.50 8.99
N ILE A 269 17.65 19.31 9.76
CA ILE A 269 17.02 17.99 9.97
C ILE A 269 16.56 17.38 8.64
N PHE A 270 15.92 18.18 7.77
CA PHE A 270 15.45 17.72 6.47
C PHE A 270 16.60 17.35 5.54
N LYS A 271 17.63 18.20 5.45
CA LYS A 271 18.80 17.97 4.59
C LYS A 271 19.62 16.77 5.05
N ASP A 272 19.84 16.60 6.35
CA ASP A 272 20.68 15.52 6.86
C ASP A 272 19.94 14.16 6.82
N GLN A 273 18.64 14.14 7.14
CA GLN A 273 17.88 12.89 7.30
C GLN A 273 17.25 12.33 6.02
N PHE A 274 16.85 13.21 5.10
CA PHE A 274 16.15 12.78 3.89
C PHE A 274 17.03 12.80 2.65
N SER A 275 18.25 13.33 2.73
CA SER A 275 19.21 13.36 1.59
C SER A 275 19.38 11.99 0.95
N THR A 276 19.57 10.93 1.74
CA THR A 276 19.79 9.55 1.24
C THR A 276 18.56 8.94 0.53
N TYR A 277 17.36 9.46 0.80
CA TYR A 277 16.09 8.96 0.23
C TYR A 277 15.48 9.90 -0.82
N LEU A 278 15.87 11.18 -0.80
CA LEU A 278 15.47 12.21 -1.74
C LEU A 278 16.53 12.46 -2.84
N GLU A 279 17.62 11.68 -2.92
CA GLU A 279 18.58 11.80 -4.03
C GLU A 279 17.97 11.83 -5.45
N PRO A 280 16.78 11.25 -5.75
CA PRO A 280 16.13 11.44 -7.04
C PRO A 280 15.36 12.77 -7.17
N MET A 281 15.01 13.43 -6.06
CA MET A 281 14.29 14.70 -6.01
C MET A 281 15.26 15.82 -5.61
N ASP A 282 15.70 16.59 -6.60
CA ASP A 282 16.57 17.76 -6.45
C ASP A 282 16.17 18.62 -5.22
N VAL A 283 16.94 18.48 -4.13
CA VAL A 283 16.68 19.11 -2.83
C VAL A 283 16.68 20.65 -2.96
N GLU A 284 17.39 21.21 -3.95
CA GLU A 284 17.34 22.64 -4.28
C GLU A 284 15.98 23.08 -4.85
N HIS A 285 15.25 22.18 -5.53
CA HIS A 285 13.89 22.43 -6.00
C HIS A 285 12.90 22.49 -4.84
N ILE A 286 13.06 21.62 -3.84
CA ILE A 286 12.23 21.56 -2.63
C ILE A 286 12.39 22.85 -1.80
N ILE A 287 13.62 23.33 -1.62
CA ILE A 287 13.92 24.55 -0.85
C ILE A 287 13.43 25.82 -1.58
N LYS A 288 13.40 25.83 -2.92
CA LYS A 288 12.83 26.97 -3.68
C LYS A 288 11.32 27.13 -3.47
N ILE A 289 10.60 26.08 -3.09
CA ILE A 289 9.15 26.10 -2.84
C ILE A 289 8.82 26.86 -1.53
N GLU A 290 9.76 27.01 -0.58
CA GLU A 290 9.57 27.86 0.61
C GLU A 290 9.29 29.34 0.27
N LYS A 291 9.58 29.78 -0.97
CA LYS A 291 9.27 31.13 -1.44
C LYS A 291 7.90 31.26 -2.10
N ILE A 292 7.14 30.18 -2.24
CA ILE A 292 5.78 30.16 -2.79
C ILE A 292 4.77 30.04 -1.63
N THR A 293 4.83 30.99 -0.70
CA THR A 293 3.77 31.19 0.30
C THR A 293 2.63 31.98 -0.33
N ASP A 294 1.81 31.32 -1.15
CA ASP A 294 0.48 31.80 -1.57
C ASP A 294 -0.42 30.60 -1.94
N PHE A 295 -0.35 29.51 -1.16
CA PHE A 295 -1.24 28.36 -1.32
C PHE A 295 -2.52 28.59 -0.50
N ASP A 296 -3.66 28.70 -1.18
CA ASP A 296 -4.96 28.86 -0.52
C ASP A 296 -5.40 27.53 0.10
N LEU A 297 -5.40 27.47 1.43
CA LEU A 297 -5.82 26.31 2.23
C LEU A 297 -7.35 26.09 2.24
N SER A 298 -8.11 26.91 1.50
CA SER A 298 -9.57 26.81 1.44
C SER A 298 -10.08 25.53 0.77
N ASP A 299 -9.26 24.86 -0.05
CA ASP A 299 -9.60 23.61 -0.74
C ASP A 299 -9.58 22.35 0.15
N PHE A 300 -9.09 22.46 1.39
CA PHE A 300 -8.96 21.34 2.34
C PHE A 300 -9.93 21.39 3.53
N LYS A 301 -10.98 22.23 3.48
CA LYS A 301 -12.04 22.31 4.51
C LYS A 301 -13.19 21.35 4.30
#